data_AF-A0A6P5YEX5-F1
#
_entry.id   AF-A0A6P5YEX5-F1
#
_cell.length_a   1.000
_cell.length_b   1.000
_cell.length_c   1.000
_cell.angle_alpha   90.00
_cell.angle_beta   90.00
_cell.angle_gamma   90.00
#
_symmetry.space_group_name_H-M   'P 1'
#
loop_
_entity.id
_entity.type
_entity.pdbx_description
1 polymer ?
#
loop_
_entity_poly.entity_id
_entity_poly.type
_entity_poly.pdbx_seq_one_letter_code
_entity_poly.pdbx_strand_id
1 'polypeptide(L)'
;MVIGHECAGIIEEVGSEVKNLVPGDRVALEPGISCWRCDLCKEGRYNLCPEMKFFATPPVHGSLAHQVVHPAYLCFKLPDNVSLEEGAMCEPLSVGVHACRRANIGPETNVLVMGAGPIGLVTMLAARAFGAPRIVIVDVNDNRLSVAKDLGADEVVKVSTNMQDIPEEVERICKAMGAGVDVSFDCAGLNKTMSTALTATSAGGKVCLVGMGHTEMTVPLTPAATREVDVIGIFRYKNTWPLCLEFLRSGKIDVKPLITHRFGFSQKEVEEAFETSARGGNAIKIFRETFLSYLVWHLVNNG
;
A
#
# COMPACT_ATOMS: atom_id res chain seq x y z
N MET A 1 -17.04 8.17 15.09
CA MET A 1 -16.06 7.15 14.67
C MET A 1 -14.69 7.80 14.60
N VAL A 2 -13.68 7.24 15.25
CA VAL A 2 -12.28 7.69 15.07
C VAL A 2 -11.76 7.14 13.74
N ILE A 3 -10.95 7.90 13.02
CA ILE A 3 -10.39 7.55 11.70
C ILE A 3 -8.90 7.17 11.81
N GLY A 4 -8.22 6.90 10.69
CA GLY A 4 -6.79 6.53 10.65
C GLY A 4 -6.54 5.03 10.84
N HIS A 5 -5.63 4.46 10.06
CA HIS A 5 -5.23 3.04 10.15
C HIS A 5 -3.75 2.79 9.82
N GLU A 6 -3.01 3.82 9.44
CA GLU A 6 -1.59 3.76 9.12
C GLU A 6 -0.81 4.41 10.28
N CYS A 7 -0.29 3.61 11.20
CA CYS A 7 0.23 4.14 12.46
C CYS A 7 1.40 3.33 13.04
N ALA A 8 2.20 4.04 13.82
CA ALA A 8 3.21 3.51 14.71
C ALA A 8 3.17 4.32 16.01
N GLY A 9 3.69 3.74 17.09
CA GLY A 9 3.66 4.37 18.40
C GLY A 9 4.70 3.78 19.33
N ILE A 10 4.61 4.18 20.59
CA ILE A 10 5.45 3.68 21.68
C ILE A 10 4.55 2.98 22.68
N ILE A 11 4.93 1.78 23.09
CA ILE A 11 4.23 1.01 24.11
C ILE A 11 4.33 1.77 25.44
N GLU A 12 3.19 2.09 26.06
CA GLU A 12 3.17 2.55 27.47
C GLU A 12 2.99 1.39 28.43
N GLU A 13 2.06 0.50 28.11
CA GLU A 13 1.71 -0.63 28.96
C GLU A 13 1.44 -1.87 28.10
N VAL A 14 1.69 -3.03 28.69
CA VAL A 14 1.42 -4.34 28.08
C VAL A 14 0.53 -5.17 28.99
N GLY A 15 -0.34 -5.99 28.41
CA GLY A 15 -1.13 -6.96 29.19
C GLY A 15 -0.24 -8.00 29.87
N SER A 16 -0.73 -8.59 30.96
CA SER A 16 0.04 -9.54 31.80
C SER A 16 0.56 -10.77 31.07
N GLU A 17 -0.06 -11.17 29.96
CA GLU A 17 0.37 -12.32 29.13
C GLU A 17 1.38 -11.95 28.04
N VAL A 18 1.63 -10.66 27.80
CA VAL A 18 2.57 -10.19 26.78
C VAL A 18 4.00 -10.34 27.29
N LYS A 19 4.83 -11.10 26.57
CA LYS A 19 6.22 -11.39 26.97
C LYS A 19 7.26 -10.82 26.02
N ASN A 20 6.86 -10.43 24.81
CA ASN A 20 7.75 -10.06 23.70
C ASN A 20 7.82 -8.56 23.43
N LEU A 21 7.07 -7.74 24.18
CA LEU A 21 7.05 -6.28 24.10
C LEU A 21 7.06 -5.72 25.52
N VAL A 22 7.66 -4.55 25.70
CA VAL A 22 7.73 -3.84 26.98
C VAL A 22 7.44 -2.35 26.81
N PRO A 23 7.03 -1.64 27.89
CA PRO A 23 6.97 -0.19 27.90
C PRO A 23 8.24 0.46 27.35
N GLY A 24 8.08 1.48 26.50
CA GLY A 24 9.15 2.16 25.79
C GLY A 24 9.47 1.60 24.40
N ASP A 25 9.02 0.39 24.07
CA ASP A 25 9.24 -0.18 22.73
C ASP A 25 8.50 0.65 21.66
N ARG A 26 9.21 1.00 20.59
CA ARG A 26 8.60 1.58 19.38
C ARG A 26 8.02 0.46 18.53
N VAL A 27 6.78 0.60 18.05
CA VAL A 27 6.08 -0.44 17.28
C VAL A 27 5.33 0.13 16.08
N ALA A 28 5.32 -0.61 14.96
CA ALA A 28 4.34 -0.45 13.89
C ALA A 28 3.13 -1.36 14.14
N LEU A 29 1.92 -0.89 13.84
CA LEU A 29 0.69 -1.64 14.10
C LEU A 29 0.10 -2.16 12.78
N GLU A 30 -0.20 -3.46 12.72
CA GLU A 30 -1.02 -4.04 11.66
C GLU A 30 -2.51 -3.88 11.99
N PRO A 31 -3.28 -3.06 11.26
CA PRO A 31 -4.61 -2.62 11.70
C PRO A 31 -5.71 -3.70 11.65
N GLY A 32 -5.45 -4.85 11.02
CA GLY A 32 -6.45 -5.91 10.78
C GLY A 32 -6.46 -7.00 11.84
N ILE A 33 -7.50 -7.04 12.66
CA ILE A 33 -7.75 -8.08 13.67
C ILE A 33 -8.71 -9.13 13.08
N SER A 34 -8.16 -10.27 12.68
CA SER A 34 -8.91 -11.44 12.22
C SER A 34 -9.40 -12.32 13.38
N CYS A 35 -10.36 -13.21 13.13
CA CYS A 35 -10.91 -14.09 14.17
C CYS A 35 -10.06 -15.32 14.52
N TRP A 36 -9.05 -15.65 13.69
CA TRP A 36 -8.14 -16.80 13.86
C TRP A 36 -8.78 -18.19 13.92
N ARG A 37 -10.10 -18.30 13.77
CA ARG A 37 -10.86 -19.56 13.90
C ARG A 37 -11.54 -20.02 12.60
N CYS A 38 -11.76 -19.12 11.64
CA CYS A 38 -12.36 -19.49 10.35
C CYS A 38 -11.35 -20.16 9.41
N ASP A 39 -11.84 -20.82 8.38
CA ASP A 39 -11.00 -21.59 7.44
C ASP A 39 -9.98 -20.70 6.71
N LEU A 40 -10.39 -19.49 6.29
CA LEU A 40 -9.48 -18.53 5.68
C LEU A 40 -8.34 -18.13 6.62
N CYS A 41 -8.57 -17.99 7.93
CA CYS A 41 -7.49 -17.72 8.88
C CYS A 41 -6.57 -18.93 9.02
N LYS A 42 -7.13 -20.14 9.12
CA LYS A 42 -6.37 -21.40 9.24
C LYS A 42 -5.52 -21.69 8.01
N GLU A 43 -5.99 -21.31 6.82
CA GLU A 43 -5.23 -21.34 5.56
C GLU A 43 -4.16 -20.23 5.45
N GLY A 44 -4.02 -19.40 6.48
CA GLY A 44 -3.10 -18.26 6.48
C GLY A 44 -3.53 -17.15 5.52
N ARG A 45 -4.84 -17.03 5.20
CA ARG A 45 -5.49 -15.97 4.42
C ARG A 45 -6.34 -15.05 5.31
N TYR A 46 -5.83 -14.72 6.49
CA TYR A 46 -6.56 -13.97 7.52
C TYR A 46 -7.05 -12.59 7.06
N ASN A 47 -6.44 -12.00 6.04
CA ASN A 47 -6.87 -10.74 5.44
C ASN A 47 -8.26 -10.80 4.80
N LEU A 48 -8.75 -12.02 4.53
CA LEU A 48 -10.08 -12.29 3.98
C LEU A 48 -11.07 -12.79 5.05
N CYS A 49 -10.71 -12.68 6.34
CA CYS A 49 -11.57 -13.08 7.43
C CYS A 49 -12.94 -12.34 7.36
N PRO A 50 -14.09 -13.04 7.39
CA PRO A 50 -15.40 -12.40 7.35
C PRO A 50 -15.71 -11.59 8.62
N GLU A 51 -15.08 -11.94 9.74
CA GLU A 51 -15.19 -11.23 11.02
C GLU A 51 -14.05 -10.20 11.22
N MET A 52 -13.41 -9.75 10.13
CA MET A 52 -12.29 -8.81 10.19
C MET A 52 -12.71 -7.50 10.89
N LYS A 53 -11.99 -7.13 11.95
CA LYS A 53 -12.06 -5.80 12.56
C LYS A 53 -10.85 -5.00 12.11
N PHE A 54 -11.06 -3.92 11.37
CA PHE A 54 -9.97 -3.15 10.76
C PHE A 54 -10.10 -1.69 11.13
N PHE A 55 -9.02 -1.06 11.60
CA PHE A 55 -9.02 0.34 11.99
C PHE A 55 -9.66 1.25 10.93
N ALA A 56 -10.53 2.17 11.38
CA ALA A 56 -11.27 3.11 10.56
C ALA A 56 -12.21 2.49 9.48
N THR A 57 -12.48 1.18 9.53
CA THR A 57 -13.56 0.56 8.74
C THR A 57 -14.79 0.43 9.64
N PRO A 58 -15.91 1.13 9.36
CA PRO A 58 -17.10 1.06 10.19
C PRO A 58 -17.55 -0.40 10.47
N PRO A 59 -17.90 -0.75 11.73
CA PRO A 59 -18.06 0.13 12.90
C PRO A 59 -16.77 0.35 13.73
N VAL A 60 -15.61 -0.14 13.28
CA VAL A 60 -14.37 -0.16 14.06
C VAL A 60 -13.69 1.22 14.06
N HIS A 61 -13.35 1.71 15.24
CA HIS A 61 -12.57 2.95 15.40
C HIS A 61 -11.14 2.81 14.86
N GLY A 62 -10.60 3.90 14.35
CA GLY A 62 -9.24 4.01 13.87
C GLY A 62 -8.23 4.45 14.92
N SER A 63 -7.03 4.77 14.45
CA SER A 63 -5.86 5.07 15.28
C SER A 63 -5.44 6.54 15.32
N LEU A 64 -6.21 7.44 14.72
CA LEU A 64 -6.00 8.88 14.83
C LEU A 64 -6.49 9.39 16.19
N ALA A 65 -5.77 9.00 17.24
CA ALA A 65 -6.01 9.35 18.64
C ALA A 65 -4.67 9.42 19.38
N HIS A 66 -4.67 9.97 20.59
CA HIS A 66 -3.48 9.95 21.45
C HIS A 66 -3.13 8.53 21.89
N GLN A 67 -4.14 7.66 22.08
CA GLN A 67 -3.96 6.30 22.58
C GLN A 67 -4.85 5.33 21.80
N VAL A 68 -4.36 4.10 21.58
CA VAL A 68 -5.11 3.01 20.95
C VAL A 68 -4.79 1.69 21.66
N VAL A 69 -5.75 0.79 21.77
CA VAL A 69 -5.52 -0.57 22.30
C VAL A 69 -5.50 -1.54 21.14
N HIS A 70 -4.44 -2.36 21.04
CA HIS A 70 -4.25 -3.26 19.91
C HIS A 70 -3.59 -4.59 20.31
N PRO A 71 -3.96 -5.75 19.71
CA PRO A 71 -3.37 -7.03 20.06
C PRO A 71 -1.86 -7.07 19.86
N ALA A 72 -1.12 -7.57 20.85
CA ALA A 72 0.34 -7.57 20.84
C ALA A 72 0.96 -8.31 19.64
N TYR A 73 0.28 -9.34 19.10
CA TYR A 73 0.76 -10.07 17.92
C TYR A 73 0.66 -9.27 16.61
N LEU A 74 -0.03 -8.13 16.61
CA LEU A 74 -0.12 -7.17 15.51
C LEU A 74 0.74 -5.91 15.77
N CYS A 75 1.51 -5.89 16.86
CA CYS A 75 2.44 -4.81 17.21
C CYS A 75 3.86 -5.29 16.94
N PHE A 76 4.49 -4.72 15.92
CA PHE A 76 5.80 -5.14 15.44
C PHE A 76 6.86 -4.14 15.89
N LYS A 77 7.80 -4.59 16.74
CA LYS A 77 8.89 -3.76 17.25
C LYS A 77 9.72 -3.18 16.11
N LEU A 78 9.90 -1.86 16.12
CA LEU A 78 10.73 -1.15 15.16
C LEU A 78 12.20 -1.38 15.48
N PRO A 79 13.04 -1.69 14.47
CA PRO A 79 14.49 -1.64 14.61
C PRO A 79 14.97 -0.23 15.01
N ASP A 80 16.16 -0.15 15.62
CA ASP A 80 16.71 1.11 16.15
C ASP A 80 16.85 2.20 15.06
N ASN A 81 17.17 1.80 13.84
CA ASN A 81 17.35 2.69 12.69
C ASN A 81 16.07 3.00 11.89
N VAL A 82 14.90 2.52 12.34
CA VAL A 82 13.60 2.80 11.70
C VAL A 82 12.80 3.76 12.58
N SER A 83 12.44 4.92 12.02
CA SER A 83 11.64 5.93 12.72
C SER A 83 10.17 5.53 12.85
N LEU A 84 9.41 6.22 13.71
CA LEU A 84 7.97 6.02 13.83
C LEU A 84 7.23 6.32 12.51
N GLU A 85 7.66 7.33 11.75
CA GLU A 85 7.03 7.65 10.48
C GLU A 85 7.24 6.52 9.45
N GLU A 86 8.46 5.98 9.37
CA GLU A 86 8.74 4.79 8.57
C GLU A 86 7.93 3.57 9.05
N GLY A 87 7.77 3.42 10.37
CA GLY A 87 6.92 2.40 10.97
C GLY A 87 5.46 2.50 10.52
N ALA A 88 4.89 3.70 10.50
CA ALA A 88 3.53 3.92 10.01
C ALA A 88 3.40 3.66 8.50
N MET A 89 4.47 3.92 7.73
CA MET A 89 4.55 3.58 6.30
C MET A 89 4.59 2.06 6.04
N CYS A 90 4.72 1.21 7.06
CA CYS A 90 4.60 -0.25 6.87
C CYS A 90 3.21 -0.65 6.39
N GLU A 91 2.16 0.10 6.72
CA GLU A 91 0.79 -0.18 6.28
C GLU A 91 0.66 -0.04 4.74
N PRO A 92 0.97 1.12 4.12
CA PRO A 92 0.83 1.27 2.68
C PRO A 92 1.88 0.43 1.94
N LEU A 93 3.10 0.30 2.48
CA LEU A 93 4.11 -0.58 1.91
C LEU A 93 3.66 -2.05 1.89
N SER A 94 2.92 -2.49 2.91
CA SER A 94 2.35 -3.84 2.95
C SER A 94 1.40 -4.10 1.78
N VAL A 95 0.65 -3.09 1.30
CA VAL A 95 -0.19 -3.23 0.10
C VAL A 95 0.68 -3.57 -1.12
N GLY A 96 1.75 -2.81 -1.35
CA GLY A 96 2.69 -3.04 -2.45
C GLY A 96 3.39 -4.40 -2.35
N VAL A 97 3.85 -4.78 -1.15
CA VAL A 97 4.47 -6.08 -0.88
C VAL A 97 3.50 -7.23 -1.12
N HIS A 98 2.25 -7.10 -0.68
CA HIS A 98 1.24 -8.13 -0.89
C HIS A 98 0.88 -8.25 -2.38
N ALA A 99 0.73 -7.13 -3.09
CA ALA A 99 0.50 -7.11 -4.52
C ALA A 99 1.63 -7.82 -5.28
N CYS A 100 2.89 -7.50 -4.97
CA CYS A 100 4.06 -8.14 -5.58
C CYS A 100 4.10 -9.65 -5.32
N ARG A 101 3.81 -10.09 -4.08
CA ARG A 101 3.72 -11.51 -3.74
C ARG A 101 2.60 -12.23 -4.48
N ARG A 102 1.42 -11.62 -4.62
CA ARG A 102 0.30 -12.19 -5.37
C ARG A 102 0.58 -12.31 -6.87
N ALA A 103 1.40 -11.40 -7.41
CA ALA A 103 1.81 -11.43 -8.81
C ALA A 103 3.03 -12.34 -9.08
N ASN A 104 3.75 -12.77 -8.05
CA ASN A 104 5.06 -13.45 -8.14
C ASN A 104 6.14 -12.59 -8.80
N ILE A 105 6.28 -11.32 -8.39
CA ILE A 105 7.34 -10.43 -8.88
C ILE A 105 8.72 -10.98 -8.52
N GLY A 106 9.67 -10.87 -9.45
CA GLY A 106 11.05 -11.30 -9.30
C GLY A 106 11.99 -10.78 -10.40
N PRO A 107 13.22 -11.32 -10.50
CA PRO A 107 14.24 -10.90 -11.48
C PRO A 107 13.87 -11.00 -12.96
N GLU A 108 12.80 -11.72 -13.29
CA GLU A 108 12.36 -11.97 -14.67
C GLU A 108 11.04 -11.25 -15.00
N THR A 109 10.54 -10.39 -14.12
CA THR A 109 9.22 -9.75 -14.30
C THR A 109 9.35 -8.25 -14.55
N ASN A 110 9.07 -7.80 -15.77
CA ASN A 110 8.95 -6.39 -16.12
C ASN A 110 7.58 -5.86 -15.66
N VAL A 111 7.58 -4.72 -14.96
CA VAL A 111 6.41 -4.24 -14.23
C VAL A 111 5.89 -2.92 -14.80
N LEU A 112 4.60 -2.87 -15.10
CA LEU A 112 3.86 -1.64 -15.35
C LEU A 112 3.06 -1.25 -14.11
N VAL A 113 3.13 0.01 -13.68
CA VAL A 113 2.30 0.54 -12.60
C VAL A 113 1.39 1.63 -13.14
N MET A 114 0.07 1.42 -13.08
CA MET A 114 -0.93 2.41 -13.45
C MET A 114 -1.29 3.28 -12.25
N GLY A 115 -0.83 4.52 -12.29
CA GLY A 115 -1.01 5.52 -11.24
C GLY A 115 0.26 5.70 -10.40
N ALA A 116 0.74 6.93 -10.30
CA ALA A 116 1.87 7.37 -9.47
C ALA A 116 1.40 8.05 -8.16
N GLY A 117 0.23 7.66 -7.66
CA GLY A 117 -0.19 7.99 -6.30
C GLY A 117 0.59 7.16 -5.25
N PRO A 118 0.33 7.37 -3.95
CA PRO A 118 1.07 6.70 -2.87
C PRO A 118 1.14 5.19 -3.01
N ILE A 119 0.00 4.53 -3.34
CA ILE A 119 -0.08 3.08 -3.56
C ILE A 119 0.76 2.63 -4.77
N GLY A 120 0.77 3.41 -5.85
CA GLY A 120 1.59 3.12 -7.02
C GLY A 120 3.08 3.22 -6.71
N LEU A 121 3.49 4.26 -5.98
CA LEU A 121 4.88 4.47 -5.58
C LEU A 121 5.38 3.36 -4.64
N VAL A 122 4.62 2.98 -3.61
CA VAL A 122 5.02 1.86 -2.74
C VAL A 122 4.99 0.51 -3.45
N THR A 123 4.11 0.34 -4.46
CA THR A 123 4.09 -0.87 -5.30
C THR A 123 5.32 -0.94 -6.19
N MET A 124 5.74 0.18 -6.80
CA MET A 124 6.98 0.29 -7.56
C MET A 124 8.21 -0.01 -6.69
N LEU A 125 8.29 0.60 -5.51
CA LEU A 125 9.40 0.36 -4.56
C LEU A 125 9.44 -1.10 -4.11
N ALA A 126 8.29 -1.70 -3.81
CA ALA A 126 8.20 -3.12 -3.49
C ALA A 126 8.66 -3.98 -4.68
N ALA A 127 8.17 -3.72 -5.89
CA ALA A 127 8.56 -4.48 -7.08
C ALA A 127 10.07 -4.45 -7.32
N ARG A 128 10.70 -3.28 -7.15
CA ARG A 128 12.16 -3.14 -7.21
C ARG A 128 12.84 -3.97 -6.12
N ALA A 129 12.33 -3.93 -4.88
CA ALA A 129 12.86 -4.72 -3.78
C ALA A 129 12.69 -6.24 -3.97
N PHE A 130 11.69 -6.70 -4.73
CA PHE A 130 11.55 -8.09 -5.16
C PHE A 130 12.48 -8.47 -6.32
N GLY A 131 13.14 -7.49 -6.94
CA GLY A 131 14.15 -7.69 -7.98
C GLY A 131 13.65 -7.44 -9.40
N ALA A 132 12.48 -6.83 -9.60
CA ALA A 132 12.00 -6.49 -10.94
C ALA A 132 13.09 -5.71 -11.71
N PRO A 133 13.51 -6.20 -12.90
CA PRO A 133 14.61 -5.61 -13.65
C PRO A 133 14.20 -4.27 -14.29
N ARG A 134 12.92 -4.15 -14.66
CA ARG A 134 12.38 -2.96 -15.31
C ARG A 134 11.00 -2.59 -14.79
N ILE A 135 10.80 -1.32 -14.51
CA ILE A 135 9.57 -0.76 -13.97
C ILE A 135 9.21 0.53 -14.71
N VAL A 136 8.05 0.53 -15.36
CA VAL A 136 7.44 1.70 -15.99
C VAL A 136 6.24 2.11 -15.17
N ILE A 137 6.11 3.39 -14.87
CA ILE A 137 4.96 3.93 -14.15
C ILE A 137 4.28 5.03 -14.95
N VAL A 138 2.95 5.08 -14.89
CA VAL A 138 2.14 6.03 -15.66
C VAL A 138 1.21 6.81 -14.76
N ASP A 139 0.93 8.06 -15.12
CA ASP A 139 -0.02 8.91 -14.41
C ASP A 139 -0.47 10.06 -15.32
N VAL A 140 -1.55 10.73 -14.93
CA VAL A 140 -2.05 11.95 -15.57
C VAL A 140 -1.37 13.21 -15.02
N ASN A 141 -0.56 13.10 -13.96
CA ASN A 141 0.06 14.23 -13.26
C ASN A 141 1.59 14.20 -13.42
N ASP A 142 2.17 15.26 -14.00
CA ASP A 142 3.61 15.31 -14.27
C ASP A 142 4.46 15.39 -12.99
N ASN A 143 3.95 16.05 -11.93
CA ASN A 143 4.66 16.13 -10.66
C ASN A 143 4.79 14.74 -10.03
N ARG A 144 3.73 13.92 -10.10
CA ARG A 144 3.77 12.54 -9.60
C ARG A 144 4.73 11.68 -10.40
N LEU A 145 4.78 11.86 -11.72
CA LEU A 145 5.73 11.16 -12.59
C LEU A 145 7.17 11.58 -12.28
N SER A 146 7.44 12.86 -12.06
CA SER A 146 8.75 13.34 -11.63
C SER A 146 9.19 12.66 -10.35
N VAL A 147 8.32 12.61 -9.33
CA VAL A 147 8.64 11.94 -8.07
C VAL A 147 8.88 10.45 -8.26
N ALA A 148 8.10 9.78 -9.11
CA ALA A 148 8.33 8.38 -9.40
C ALA A 148 9.68 8.12 -10.08
N LYS A 149 10.10 9.01 -10.99
CA LYS A 149 11.42 8.97 -11.62
C LYS A 149 12.53 9.19 -10.59
N ASP A 150 12.39 10.18 -9.72
CA ASP A 150 13.35 10.47 -8.63
C ASP A 150 13.49 9.30 -7.65
N LEU A 151 12.41 8.53 -7.46
CA LEU A 151 12.35 7.32 -6.64
C LEU A 151 12.82 6.04 -7.35
N GLY A 152 13.27 6.13 -8.61
CA GLY A 152 13.91 5.01 -9.32
C GLY A 152 13.02 4.23 -10.28
N ALA A 153 11.91 4.82 -10.77
CA ALA A 153 11.25 4.30 -11.97
C ALA A 153 12.22 4.33 -13.17
N ASP A 154 12.26 3.26 -13.96
CA ASP A 154 13.13 3.23 -15.15
C ASP A 154 12.61 4.16 -16.22
N GLU A 155 11.30 4.19 -16.44
CA GLU A 155 10.63 5.17 -17.29
C GLU A 155 9.28 5.61 -16.72
N VAL A 156 8.86 6.79 -17.15
CA VAL A 156 7.55 7.34 -16.81
C VAL A 156 6.79 7.72 -18.08
N VAL A 157 5.49 7.46 -18.12
CA VAL A 157 4.65 7.83 -19.28
C VAL A 157 3.45 8.64 -18.83
N LYS A 158 3.29 9.81 -19.44
CA LYS A 158 2.13 10.68 -19.26
C LYS A 158 0.95 10.16 -20.06
N VAL A 159 -0.15 9.88 -19.37
CA VAL A 159 -1.43 9.44 -19.94
C VAL A 159 -2.52 10.49 -19.71
N SER A 160 -3.67 10.35 -20.38
CA SER A 160 -4.85 11.21 -20.21
C SER A 160 -5.95 10.50 -19.42
N THR A 161 -7.12 11.12 -19.26
CA THR A 161 -8.33 10.46 -18.77
C THR A 161 -9.25 9.93 -19.88
N ASN A 162 -8.88 10.15 -21.15
CA ASN A 162 -9.71 9.85 -22.33
C ASN A 162 -9.55 8.40 -22.80
N MET A 163 -10.64 7.64 -22.94
CA MET A 163 -10.59 6.21 -23.31
C MET A 163 -10.06 5.98 -24.74
N GLN A 164 -10.22 6.95 -25.62
CA GLN A 164 -9.83 6.90 -27.03
C GLN A 164 -8.31 6.91 -27.21
N ASP A 165 -7.58 7.37 -26.20
CA ASP A 165 -6.11 7.50 -26.24
C ASP A 165 -5.40 6.19 -25.89
N ILE A 166 -6.13 5.15 -25.44
CA ILE A 166 -5.55 3.87 -24.99
C ILE A 166 -4.61 3.24 -26.03
N PRO A 167 -4.95 3.15 -27.34
CA PRO A 167 -4.05 2.53 -28.31
C PRO A 167 -2.70 3.23 -28.40
N GLU A 168 -2.70 4.57 -28.45
CA GLU A 168 -1.48 5.38 -28.49
C GLU A 168 -0.69 5.31 -27.17
N GLU A 169 -1.39 5.34 -26.04
CA GLU A 169 -0.78 5.20 -24.71
C GLU A 169 -0.10 3.85 -24.54
N VAL A 170 -0.72 2.76 -24.98
CA VAL A 170 -0.13 1.41 -24.95
C VAL A 170 1.12 1.35 -25.82
N GLU A 171 1.11 1.94 -27.01
CA GLU A 171 2.31 2.02 -27.86
C GLU A 171 3.45 2.76 -27.14
N ARG A 172 3.16 3.91 -26.52
CA ARG A 172 4.15 4.67 -25.74
C ARG A 172 4.66 3.89 -24.54
N ILE A 173 3.79 3.18 -23.82
CA ILE A 173 4.14 2.32 -22.69
C ILE A 173 5.06 1.18 -23.13
N CYS A 174 4.70 0.44 -24.18
CA CYS A 174 5.51 -0.65 -24.71
C CYS A 174 6.87 -0.16 -25.20
N LYS A 175 6.92 1.01 -25.84
CA LYS A 175 8.18 1.64 -26.25
C LYS A 175 9.05 2.03 -25.05
N ALA A 176 8.45 2.63 -24.00
CA ALA A 176 9.15 2.95 -22.76
C ALA A 176 9.62 1.69 -22.03
N MET A 177 8.83 0.61 -22.07
CA MET A 177 9.22 -0.68 -21.52
C MET A 177 10.37 -1.31 -22.32
N GLY A 178 10.41 -1.18 -23.64
CA GLY A 178 11.47 -1.78 -24.48
C GLY A 178 11.55 -3.32 -24.41
N ALA A 179 10.56 -3.95 -23.77
CA ALA A 179 10.39 -5.38 -23.54
C ALA A 179 8.89 -5.68 -23.34
N GLY A 180 8.53 -6.96 -23.18
CA GLY A 180 7.18 -7.36 -22.77
C GLY A 180 6.84 -6.85 -21.37
N VAL A 181 5.55 -6.58 -21.12
CA VAL A 181 5.03 -6.23 -19.79
C VAL A 181 4.48 -7.52 -19.16
N ASP A 182 5.20 -8.08 -18.20
CA ASP A 182 4.84 -9.37 -17.57
C ASP A 182 3.74 -9.19 -16.51
N VAL A 183 3.83 -8.09 -15.74
CA VAL A 183 2.84 -7.75 -14.71
C VAL A 183 2.48 -6.28 -14.76
N SER A 184 1.18 -5.99 -14.75
CA SER A 184 0.64 -4.65 -14.53
C SER A 184 -0.06 -4.55 -13.18
N PHE A 185 0.16 -3.46 -12.45
CA PHE A 185 -0.61 -3.11 -11.25
C PHE A 185 -1.51 -1.92 -11.54
N ASP A 186 -2.83 -2.09 -11.46
CA ASP A 186 -3.78 -0.98 -11.46
C ASP A 186 -3.94 -0.41 -10.06
N CYS A 187 -3.30 0.71 -9.78
CA CYS A 187 -3.34 1.42 -8.50
C CYS A 187 -4.36 2.57 -8.49
N ALA A 188 -5.10 2.78 -9.59
CA ALA A 188 -6.17 3.77 -9.67
C ALA A 188 -7.57 3.13 -9.56
N GLY A 189 -7.76 1.94 -10.14
CA GLY A 189 -9.03 1.22 -10.10
C GLY A 189 -10.12 1.86 -10.96
N LEU A 190 -9.75 2.34 -12.14
CA LEU A 190 -10.65 3.00 -13.10
C LEU A 190 -10.78 2.16 -14.38
N ASN A 191 -11.91 2.28 -15.09
CA ASN A 191 -12.13 1.57 -16.36
C ASN A 191 -10.99 1.78 -17.35
N LYS A 192 -10.51 3.03 -17.46
CA LYS A 192 -9.41 3.37 -18.35
C LYS A 192 -8.11 2.68 -17.94
N THR A 193 -7.69 2.82 -16.68
CA THR A 193 -6.40 2.29 -16.23
C THR A 193 -6.37 0.77 -16.32
N MET A 194 -7.46 0.10 -15.96
CA MET A 194 -7.59 -1.35 -16.11
C MET A 194 -7.60 -1.78 -17.59
N SER A 195 -8.29 -1.04 -18.47
CA SER A 195 -8.30 -1.34 -19.92
C SER A 195 -6.93 -1.16 -20.56
N THR A 196 -6.20 -0.09 -20.20
CA THR A 196 -4.81 0.13 -20.65
C THR A 196 -3.90 -0.98 -20.13
N ALA A 197 -3.98 -1.34 -18.84
CA ALA A 197 -3.18 -2.42 -18.26
C ALA A 197 -3.44 -3.77 -18.94
N LEU A 198 -4.71 -4.14 -19.15
CA LEU A 198 -5.09 -5.37 -19.86
C LEU A 198 -4.51 -5.39 -21.28
N THR A 199 -4.54 -4.26 -21.98
CA THR A 199 -4.06 -4.17 -23.36
C THR A 199 -2.53 -4.18 -23.45
N ALA A 200 -1.83 -3.52 -22.52
CA ALA A 200 -0.36 -3.44 -22.49
C ALA A 200 0.32 -4.72 -21.98
N THR A 201 -0.34 -5.46 -21.09
CA THR A 201 0.22 -6.70 -20.51
C THR A 201 0.39 -7.76 -21.59
N SER A 202 1.54 -8.42 -21.60
CA SER A 202 1.90 -9.46 -22.57
C SER A 202 1.07 -10.73 -22.36
N ALA A 203 0.99 -11.59 -23.38
CA ALA A 203 0.28 -12.87 -23.27
C ALA A 203 0.90 -13.74 -22.17
N GLY A 204 0.06 -14.42 -21.38
CA GLY A 204 0.46 -15.16 -20.18
C GLY A 204 0.83 -14.29 -18.98
N GLY A 205 0.74 -12.97 -19.11
CA GLY A 205 1.02 -12.01 -18.04
C GLY A 205 -0.13 -11.83 -17.05
N LYS A 206 0.03 -10.89 -16.11
CA LYS A 206 -0.94 -10.65 -15.03
C LYS A 206 -1.29 -9.19 -14.89
N VAL A 207 -2.56 -8.90 -14.65
CA VAL A 207 -3.03 -7.57 -14.22
C VAL A 207 -3.59 -7.66 -12.81
N CYS A 208 -2.98 -6.92 -11.89
CA CYS A 208 -3.40 -6.87 -10.49
C CYS A 208 -4.25 -5.62 -10.23
N LEU A 209 -5.49 -5.80 -9.78
CA LEU A 209 -6.36 -4.71 -9.34
C LEU A 209 -6.07 -4.38 -7.88
N VAL A 210 -5.45 -3.23 -7.63
CA VAL A 210 -5.07 -2.74 -6.30
C VAL A 210 -5.94 -1.54 -5.89
N GLY A 211 -6.15 -0.61 -6.81
CA GLY A 211 -6.99 0.56 -6.61
C GLY A 211 -8.48 0.19 -6.61
N MET A 212 -9.28 0.98 -5.89
CA MET A 212 -10.74 0.81 -5.79
C MET A 212 -11.44 2.14 -6.12
N GLY A 213 -11.39 2.57 -7.38
CA GLY A 213 -11.98 3.82 -7.84
C GLY A 213 -13.48 3.73 -8.13
N HIS A 214 -13.98 2.56 -8.50
CA HIS A 214 -15.40 2.32 -8.80
C HIS A 214 -15.90 1.00 -8.20
N THR A 215 -17.22 0.93 -7.97
CA THR A 215 -17.91 -0.30 -7.52
C THR A 215 -18.11 -1.30 -8.65
N GLU A 216 -18.27 -0.82 -9.88
CA GLU A 216 -18.40 -1.62 -11.10
C GLU A 216 -17.49 -1.04 -12.18
N MET A 217 -16.98 -1.90 -13.06
CA MET A 217 -16.06 -1.52 -14.12
C MET A 217 -16.32 -2.26 -15.43
N THR A 218 -16.26 -1.54 -16.54
CA THR A 218 -16.41 -2.07 -17.89
C THR A 218 -15.05 -2.14 -18.55
N VAL A 219 -14.55 -3.35 -18.81
CA VAL A 219 -13.18 -3.59 -19.28
C VAL A 219 -13.14 -4.71 -20.33
N PRO A 220 -12.17 -4.71 -21.26
CA PRO A 220 -12.08 -5.68 -22.35
C PRO A 220 -11.49 -7.02 -21.87
N LEU A 221 -12.28 -7.83 -21.16
CA LEU A 221 -11.82 -9.14 -20.67
C LEU A 221 -11.65 -10.17 -21.78
N THR A 222 -12.49 -10.17 -22.82
CA THR A 222 -12.39 -11.17 -23.90
C THR A 222 -11.02 -11.14 -24.60
N PRO A 223 -10.48 -9.98 -25.04
CA PRO A 223 -9.14 -9.92 -25.61
C PRO A 223 -7.99 -10.24 -24.63
N ALA A 224 -8.21 -10.08 -23.33
CA ALA A 224 -7.25 -10.48 -22.31
C ALA A 224 -7.25 -12.01 -22.11
N ALA A 225 -8.45 -12.61 -22.05
CA ALA A 225 -8.64 -14.04 -21.92
C ALA A 225 -8.06 -14.81 -23.12
N THR A 226 -8.20 -14.31 -24.35
CA THR A 226 -7.61 -14.95 -25.55
C THR A 226 -6.08 -14.94 -25.55
N ARG A 227 -5.45 -14.18 -24.66
CA ARG A 227 -4.00 -14.12 -24.47
C ARG A 227 -3.57 -14.68 -23.11
N GLU A 228 -4.48 -15.36 -22.40
CA GLU A 228 -4.23 -15.93 -21.07
C GLU A 228 -3.69 -14.91 -20.06
N VAL A 229 -4.21 -13.68 -20.09
CA VAL A 229 -3.86 -12.65 -19.09
C VAL A 229 -4.71 -12.84 -17.84
N ASP A 230 -4.08 -13.13 -16.72
CA ASP A 230 -4.76 -13.28 -15.43
C ASP A 230 -5.18 -11.92 -14.87
N VAL A 231 -6.35 -11.88 -14.23
CA VAL A 231 -6.81 -10.72 -13.44
C VAL A 231 -6.84 -11.09 -11.95
N ILE A 232 -6.05 -10.37 -11.14
CA ILE A 232 -5.80 -10.72 -9.74
C ILE A 232 -6.21 -9.56 -8.83
N GLY A 233 -7.25 -9.77 -8.01
CA GLY A 233 -7.63 -8.77 -6.99
C GLY A 233 -6.65 -8.73 -5.82
N ILE A 234 -6.29 -7.54 -5.34
CA ILE A 234 -5.48 -7.35 -4.14
C ILE A 234 -6.38 -6.76 -3.05
N PHE A 235 -6.46 -7.42 -1.90
CA PHE A 235 -7.22 -6.92 -0.76
C PHE A 235 -6.32 -6.78 0.45
N ARG A 236 -5.90 -5.53 0.70
CA ARG A 236 -5.00 -5.17 1.80
C ARG A 236 -3.72 -6.00 1.72
N TYR A 237 -3.49 -6.88 2.70
CA TYR A 237 -2.23 -7.60 2.86
C TYR A 237 -2.36 -8.73 3.87
N LYS A 238 -1.39 -9.66 3.84
CA LYS A 238 -1.18 -10.67 4.89
C LYS A 238 0.31 -11.01 5.04
N ASN A 239 0.76 -11.25 6.27
CA ASN A 239 2.12 -11.64 6.65
C ASN A 239 3.20 -10.71 6.09
N THR A 240 2.95 -9.39 6.06
CA THR A 240 3.82 -8.41 5.39
C THR A 240 4.71 -7.62 6.34
N TRP A 241 4.26 -7.28 7.54
CA TRP A 241 4.97 -6.38 8.47
C TRP A 241 6.43 -6.74 8.70
N PRO A 242 6.79 -8.02 9.01
CA PRO A 242 8.20 -8.38 9.21
C PRO A 242 9.07 -8.09 7.98
N LEU A 243 8.55 -8.32 6.76
CA LEU A 243 9.29 -8.06 5.54
C LEU A 243 9.39 -6.56 5.24
N CYS A 244 8.31 -5.80 5.47
CA CYS A 244 8.32 -4.34 5.34
C CYS A 244 9.38 -3.73 6.26
N LEU A 245 9.41 -4.12 7.53
CA LEU A 245 10.41 -3.67 8.49
C LEU A 245 11.82 -4.07 8.07
N GLU A 246 12.02 -5.26 7.52
CA GLU A 246 13.33 -5.68 7.01
C GLU A 246 13.78 -4.84 5.82
N PHE A 247 12.88 -4.49 4.88
CA PHE A 247 13.21 -3.61 3.76
C PHE A 247 13.59 -2.19 4.22
N LEU A 248 12.90 -1.66 5.22
CA LEU A 248 13.23 -0.35 5.82
C LEU A 248 14.55 -0.42 6.58
N ARG A 249 14.73 -1.43 7.45
CA ARG A 249 15.92 -1.63 8.28
C ARG A 249 17.19 -1.77 7.44
N SER A 250 17.12 -2.54 6.35
CA SER A 250 18.25 -2.78 5.45
C SER A 250 18.52 -1.63 4.49
N GLY A 251 17.62 -0.63 4.41
CA GLY A 251 17.69 0.44 3.42
C GLY A 251 17.36 0.00 1.99
N LYS A 252 16.79 -1.20 1.81
CA LYS A 252 16.37 -1.71 0.50
C LYS A 252 15.21 -0.89 -0.09
N ILE A 253 14.38 -0.30 0.78
CA ILE A 253 13.35 0.67 0.41
C ILE A 253 13.50 1.89 1.31
N ASP A 254 13.57 3.07 0.69
CA ASP A 254 13.44 4.35 1.40
C ASP A 254 12.04 4.95 1.15
N VAL A 255 11.24 5.05 2.22
CA VAL A 255 9.89 5.63 2.18
C VAL A 255 9.86 7.10 2.57
N LYS A 256 10.96 7.67 3.08
CA LYS A 256 11.00 9.05 3.58
C LYS A 256 10.61 10.09 2.53
N PRO A 257 11.01 9.98 1.25
CA PRO A 257 10.61 10.97 0.25
C PRO A 257 9.11 10.98 -0.04
N LEU A 258 8.37 9.93 0.33
CA LEU A 258 6.91 9.89 0.20
C LEU A 258 6.22 10.81 1.22
N ILE A 259 6.88 11.10 2.35
CA ILE A 259 6.36 11.91 3.45
C ILE A 259 6.56 13.39 3.12
N THR A 260 5.53 14.03 2.54
CA THR A 260 5.68 15.39 2.02
C THR A 260 5.23 16.48 2.99
N HIS A 261 4.31 16.17 3.92
CA HIS A 261 3.80 17.14 4.88
C HIS A 261 3.65 16.52 6.27
N ARG A 262 3.84 17.35 7.31
CA ARG A 262 3.62 17.02 8.72
C ARG A 262 2.72 18.09 9.32
N PHE A 263 1.70 17.66 10.04
CA PHE A 263 0.75 18.52 10.76
C PHE A 263 0.67 18.10 12.22
N GLY A 264 0.43 19.03 13.14
CA GLY A 264 0.14 18.68 14.54
C GLY A 264 -1.24 18.05 14.74
N PHE A 265 -1.60 17.83 16.00
CA PHE A 265 -2.85 17.20 16.42
C PHE A 265 -3.95 18.18 16.82
N SER A 266 -3.74 19.49 16.68
CA SER A 266 -4.81 20.47 16.94
C SER A 266 -5.94 20.31 15.93
N GLN A 267 -7.18 20.62 16.31
CA GLN A 267 -8.35 20.50 15.42
C GLN A 267 -8.13 21.22 14.07
N LYS A 268 -7.54 22.40 14.11
CA LYS A 268 -7.24 23.20 12.92
C LYS A 268 -6.24 22.49 12.00
N GLU A 269 -5.14 21.98 12.54
CA GLU A 269 -4.12 21.26 11.75
C GLU A 269 -4.67 19.92 11.22
N VAL A 270 -5.55 19.27 11.98
CA VAL A 270 -6.29 18.08 11.55
C VAL A 270 -7.15 18.39 10.32
N GLU A 271 -7.89 19.48 10.32
CA GLU A 271 -8.71 19.92 9.20
C GLU A 271 -7.83 20.28 7.99
N GLU A 272 -6.78 21.08 8.20
CA GLU A 272 -5.82 21.47 7.15
C GLU A 272 -5.12 20.26 6.50
N ALA A 273 -4.77 19.24 7.29
CA ALA A 273 -4.21 18.00 6.76
C ALA A 273 -5.19 17.26 5.85
N PHE A 274 -6.49 17.20 6.21
CA PHE A 274 -7.50 16.58 5.35
C PHE A 274 -7.77 17.40 4.10
N GLU A 275 -7.83 18.73 4.20
CA GLU A 275 -7.99 19.60 3.04
C GLU A 275 -6.80 19.48 2.08
N THR A 276 -5.57 19.44 2.61
CA THR A 276 -4.36 19.27 1.80
C THR A 276 -4.35 17.93 1.09
N SER A 277 -4.79 16.86 1.76
CA SER A 277 -4.97 15.54 1.15
C SER A 277 -6.02 15.57 0.04
N ALA A 278 -7.14 16.25 0.27
CA ALA A 278 -8.28 16.25 -0.65
C ALA A 278 -8.04 17.10 -1.89
N ARG A 279 -7.33 18.24 -1.76
CA ARG A 279 -7.00 19.12 -2.90
C ARG A 279 -6.07 18.45 -3.92
N GLY A 280 -5.26 17.48 -3.48
CA GLY A 280 -4.21 16.90 -4.31
C GLY A 280 -3.11 17.91 -4.66
N GLY A 281 -2.19 17.53 -5.56
CA GLY A 281 -1.03 18.34 -5.95
C GLY A 281 0.28 17.67 -5.56
N ASN A 282 1.17 18.39 -4.88
CA ASN A 282 2.48 17.88 -4.42
C ASN A 282 2.38 16.99 -3.16
N ALA A 283 1.18 16.84 -2.59
CA ALA A 283 0.93 15.95 -1.47
C ALA A 283 0.96 14.49 -1.95
N ILE A 284 1.83 13.68 -1.35
CA ILE A 284 1.91 12.23 -1.60
C ILE A 284 1.45 11.52 -0.35
N LYS A 285 2.24 11.58 0.73
CA LYS A 285 1.83 11.14 2.06
C LYS A 285 1.85 12.30 3.04
N ILE A 286 0.78 12.42 3.81
CA ILE A 286 0.63 13.40 4.88
C ILE A 286 0.72 12.66 6.21
N PHE A 287 1.64 13.10 7.06
CA PHE A 287 1.82 12.62 8.42
C PHE A 287 1.23 13.58 9.43
N ARG A 288 0.91 13.03 10.60
CA ARG A 288 0.55 13.82 11.76
C ARG A 288 1.51 13.53 12.89
N GLU A 289 2.09 14.59 13.42
CA GLU A 289 3.07 14.52 14.48
C GLU A 289 2.33 14.68 15.82
N THR A 290 2.40 13.63 16.64
CA THR A 290 2.24 13.76 18.08
C THR A 290 3.58 13.42 18.69
N PHE A 291 4.12 14.35 19.48
CA PHE A 291 5.04 13.98 20.54
C PHE A 291 4.36 12.89 21.37
N LEU A 292 4.95 11.69 21.34
CA LEU A 292 5.07 10.76 22.47
C LEU A 292 4.04 10.93 23.58
N SER A 293 3.04 10.05 23.69
CA SER A 293 2.36 9.76 24.97
C SER A 293 1.20 8.77 24.77
N TYR A 294 1.43 7.49 25.07
CA TYR A 294 0.93 6.80 26.26
C TYR A 294 -0.29 5.90 25.91
N LEU A 295 -0.41 4.66 26.38
CA LEU A 295 -1.39 3.59 26.11
C LEU A 295 -2.01 3.02 27.43
N VAL A 296 -3.34 3.06 27.59
CA VAL A 296 -4.08 2.46 28.73
C VAL A 296 -5.02 1.33 28.29
N TRP A 297 -5.03 0.27 29.10
CA TRP A 297 -5.68 -1.06 29.09
C TRP A 297 -7.08 -1.29 28.47
N HIS A 298 -7.24 -2.42 27.78
CA HIS A 298 -7.90 -3.69 28.22
C HIS A 298 -7.94 -4.64 26.99
N LEU A 299 -6.92 -5.50 26.82
CA LEU A 299 -6.91 -6.50 25.75
C LEU A 299 -7.61 -7.76 26.24
N VAL A 300 -8.85 -7.96 25.79
CA VAL A 300 -9.63 -9.18 26.06
C VAL A 300 -9.20 -10.24 25.04
N ASN A 301 -8.67 -11.37 25.52
CA ASN A 301 -8.64 -12.61 24.74
C ASN A 301 -10.08 -12.98 24.40
N ASN A 302 -10.44 -12.96 23.12
CA ASN A 302 -11.52 -13.84 22.68
C ASN A 302 -10.91 -15.24 22.59
N GLY A 303 -11.39 -16.13 23.46
CA GLY A 303 -11.33 -17.57 23.18
C GLY A 303 -12.12 -17.96 21.94
#